data_AF-A0A7Y0S2C4-F1
#
_entry.id   AF-A0A7Y0S2C4-F1
#
_cell.length_a   1.000
_cell.length_b   1.000
_cell.length_c   1.000
_cell.angle_alpha   90.00
_cell.angle_beta   90.00
_cell.angle_gamma   90.00
#
_symmetry.space_group_name_H-M   'P 1'
#
loop_
_entity.id
_entity.type
_entity.pdbx_description
1 polymer ?
#
loop_
_entity_poly.entity_id
_entity_poly.type
_entity_poly.pdbx_seq_one_letter_code
_entity_poly.pdbx_strand_id
1 'polypeptide(L)'
;AVRAQLDHDQERHRLTELPDRDIEHFLYNNGFELFFKDIIKVPHDHPIPAKKVVNRVLKKHAKPDLALAIVSHCEEKGMECIPV
;
A
#
# COMPACT_ATOMS: atom_id res chain seq x y z
N ALA A 1 20.25 -5.59 -4.06
CA ALA A 1 19.01 -6.40 -4.08
C ALA A 1 18.74 -6.91 -2.67
N VAL A 2 17.48 -7.00 -2.23
CA VAL A 2 17.13 -7.43 -0.85
C VAL A 2 17.63 -8.84 -0.51
N ARG A 3 17.78 -9.71 -1.52
CA ARG A 3 18.37 -11.05 -1.38
C ARG A 3 19.80 -11.04 -0.82
N ALA A 4 20.58 -9.99 -1.09
CA ALA A 4 21.94 -9.85 -0.56
C ALA A 4 21.98 -9.47 0.94
N GLN A 5 20.83 -9.10 1.53
CA GLN A 5 20.72 -8.81 2.96
C GLN A 5 20.33 -10.04 3.78
N LEU A 6 20.11 -11.19 3.13
CA LEU A 6 19.61 -12.40 3.79
C LEU A 6 20.68 -13.20 4.52
N ASP A 7 21.96 -12.83 4.43
CA ASP A 7 23.08 -13.55 5.04
C ASP A 7 22.94 -15.09 4.85
N HIS A 8 22.66 -15.86 5.91
CA HIS A 8 22.41 -17.30 5.87
C HIS A 8 20.92 -17.72 6.00
N ASP A 9 20.00 -16.77 6.11
CA ASP A 9 18.56 -17.07 6.22
C ASP A 9 17.99 -17.52 4.87
N GLN A 10 17.06 -18.48 4.93
CA GLN A 10 16.34 -18.92 3.74
C GLN A 10 15.35 -17.83 3.27
N GLU A 11 15.34 -17.57 1.96
CA GLU A 11 14.48 -16.57 1.32
C GLU A 11 13.01 -16.70 1.75
N ARG A 12 12.49 -17.93 1.75
CA ARG A 12 11.09 -18.24 2.13
C ARG A 12 10.70 -17.86 3.56
N HIS A 13 11.67 -17.66 4.46
CA HIS A 13 11.40 -17.29 5.86
C HIS A 13 11.45 -15.77 6.09
N ARG A 14 12.03 -15.01 5.14
CA ARG A 14 12.36 -13.59 5.37
C ARG A 14 11.86 -12.66 4.27
N LEU A 15 11.51 -13.20 3.11
CA LEU A 15 10.94 -12.44 2.01
C LEU A 15 9.48 -12.81 1.83
N THR A 16 8.65 -11.78 1.73
CA THR A 16 7.26 -11.89 1.27
C THR A 16 7.24 -11.49 -0.20
N GLU A 17 6.85 -12.42 -1.06
CA GLU A 17 6.59 -12.12 -2.47
C GLU A 17 5.21 -11.46 -2.59
N LEU A 18 5.17 -10.28 -3.20
CA LEU A 18 3.93 -9.57 -3.46
C LEU A 18 3.45 -9.89 -4.89
N PRO A 19 2.14 -10.13 -5.10
CA PRO A 19 1.59 -10.38 -6.43
C PRO A 19 1.58 -9.11 -7.29
N ASP A 20 1.59 -7.94 -6.63
CA ASP A 20 1.64 -6.63 -7.24
C ASP A 20 3.07 -6.06 -7.27
N ARG A 21 3.27 -5.02 -8.09
CA ARG A 21 4.57 -4.40 -8.31
C ARG A 21 5.25 -3.88 -7.04
N ASP A 22 4.45 -3.33 -6.12
CA ASP A 22 4.89 -2.78 -4.85
C ASP A 22 3.74 -2.84 -3.82
N ILE A 23 4.05 -2.61 -2.55
CA ILE A 23 3.08 -2.71 -1.46
C ILE A 23 1.93 -1.71 -1.60
N GLU A 24 2.18 -0.53 -2.17
CA GLU A 24 1.16 0.49 -2.36
C GLU A 24 0.11 0.05 -3.40
N HIS A 25 0.54 -0.60 -4.49
CA HIS A 25 -0.39 -1.18 -5.47
C HIS A 25 -1.14 -2.38 -4.89
N PHE A 26 -0.45 -3.22 -4.10
CA PHE A 26 -1.09 -4.34 -3.41
C PHE A 26 -2.22 -3.86 -2.48
N LEU A 27 -1.95 -2.89 -1.61
CA LEU A 27 -2.97 -2.33 -0.71
C LEU A 27 -4.13 -1.71 -1.50
N TYR A 28 -3.82 -0.93 -2.54
CA TYR A 28 -4.84 -0.29 -3.37
C TYR A 28 -5.82 -1.31 -3.97
N ASN A 29 -5.30 -2.41 -4.53
CA ASN A 29 -6.10 -3.47 -5.14
C ASN A 29 -6.85 -4.33 -4.10
N ASN A 30 -6.40 -4.35 -2.84
CA ASN A 30 -6.98 -5.15 -1.77
C ASN A 30 -7.75 -4.30 -0.74
N GLY A 31 -8.57 -3.35 -1.22
CA GLY A 31 -9.55 -2.64 -0.37
C GLY A 31 -9.15 -1.25 0.11
N PHE A 32 -7.91 -0.79 -0.15
CA PHE A 32 -7.51 0.60 0.17
C PHE A 32 -7.79 1.58 -0.97
N GLU A 33 -8.49 1.17 -2.03
CA GLU A 33 -8.82 2.05 -3.17
C GLU A 33 -9.48 3.36 -2.72
N LEU A 34 -10.54 3.27 -1.90
CA LEU A 34 -11.30 4.43 -1.44
C LEU A 34 -10.43 5.34 -0.56
N PHE A 35 -9.65 4.74 0.35
CA PHE A 35 -8.71 5.46 1.21
C PHE A 35 -7.68 6.26 0.40
N PHE A 36 -7.08 5.65 -0.63
CA PHE A 36 -6.13 6.34 -1.50
C PHE A 36 -6.80 7.47 -2.30
N LYS A 37 -8.02 7.25 -2.81
CA LYS A 37 -8.81 8.27 -3.51
C LYS A 37 -9.17 9.44 -2.57
N ASP A 38 -9.51 9.18 -1.32
CA ASP A 38 -9.82 10.19 -0.30
C ASP A 38 -8.62 11.09 0.01
N ILE A 39 -7.42 10.50 0.15
CA ILE A 39 -6.18 11.25 0.38
C ILE A 39 -5.96 12.31 -0.71
N ILE A 40 -6.19 11.97 -1.98
CA ILE A 40 -6.00 12.88 -3.11
C ILE A 40 -7.28 13.65 -3.49
N LYS A 41 -8.35 13.55 -2.69
CA LYS A 41 -9.64 14.21 -2.91
C LYS A 41 -10.24 13.93 -4.29
N VAL A 42 -10.12 12.69 -4.77
CA VAL A 42 -10.71 12.26 -6.03
C VAL A 42 -12.07 11.58 -5.75
N PRO A 43 -13.14 11.94 -6.49
CA PRO A 43 -14.43 11.28 -6.35
C PRO A 43 -14.32 9.77 -6.56
N HIS A 44 -15.04 8.98 -5.77
CA HIS A 44 -14.99 7.51 -5.82
C HIS A 44 -15.40 6.96 -7.19
N ASP A 45 -16.35 7.62 -7.84
CA ASP A 45 -16.88 7.27 -9.17
C ASP A 45 -15.91 7.62 -10.32
N HIS A 46 -14.87 8.42 -10.07
CA HIS A 46 -13.98 8.86 -11.14
C HIS A 46 -13.06 7.72 -11.62
N PRO A 47 -13.09 7.36 -12.92
CA PRO A 47 -12.25 6.30 -13.45
C PRO A 47 -10.80 6.80 -13.59
N ILE A 48 -9.97 6.46 -12.61
CA ILE A 48 -8.55 6.78 -12.59
C ILE A 48 -7.73 5.49 -12.42
N PRO A 49 -6.68 5.27 -13.23
CA PRO A 49 -5.83 4.10 -13.07
C PRO A 49 -5.14 4.07 -11.70
N ALA A 50 -5.07 2.90 -11.06
CA ALA A 50 -4.39 2.67 -9.78
C ALA A 50 -3.00 3.32 -9.71
N LYS A 51 -2.19 3.09 -10.76
CA LYS A 51 -0.85 3.69 -10.91
C LYS A 51 -0.85 5.22 -10.81
N LYS A 52 -1.88 5.90 -11.36
CA LYS A 52 -1.98 7.36 -11.25
C LYS A 52 -2.38 7.79 -9.85
N VAL A 53 -3.28 7.06 -9.20
CA VAL A 53 -3.68 7.34 -7.80
C VAL A 53 -2.48 7.20 -6.87
N VAL A 54 -1.82 6.03 -6.88
CA VAL A 54 -0.66 5.74 -6.03
C VAL A 54 0.45 6.78 -6.23
N ASN A 55 0.78 7.11 -7.49
CA ASN A 55 1.78 8.14 -7.76
C ASN A 55 1.39 9.54 -7.26
N ARG A 56 0.10 9.89 -7.26
CA ARG A 56 -0.36 11.18 -6.70
C ARG A 56 -0.33 11.18 -5.18
N VAL A 57 -0.73 10.08 -4.56
CA VAL A 57 -0.64 9.90 -3.10
C VAL A 57 0.82 10.07 -2.66
N LEU A 58 1.75 9.36 -3.30
CA LEU A 58 3.19 9.42 -3.00
C LEU A 58 3.84 10.77 -3.30
N LYS A 59 3.24 11.59 -4.17
CA LYS A 59 3.66 12.98 -4.40
C LYS A 59 3.18 13.93 -3.31
N LYS A 60 2.03 13.64 -2.71
CA LYS A 60 1.41 14.47 -1.67
C LYS A 60 1.91 14.10 -0.27
N HIS A 61 2.12 12.81 -0.03
CA HIS A 61 2.59 12.23 1.22
C HIS A 61 3.85 11.43 0.93
N ALA A 62 4.89 11.63 1.73
CA ALA A 62 6.05 10.77 1.63
C ALA A 62 5.66 9.34 2.05
N LYS A 63 6.45 8.34 1.63
CA LYS A 63 6.24 6.94 2.03
C LYS A 63 6.03 6.75 3.55
N PRO A 64 6.83 7.34 4.45
CA PRO A 64 6.59 7.20 5.89
C PRO A 64 5.24 7.79 6.33
N ASP A 65 4.84 8.94 5.78
CA ASP A 65 3.55 9.57 6.12
C ASP A 65 2.38 8.72 5.65
N LEU A 66 2.48 8.13 4.45
CA LEU A 66 1.47 7.21 3.93
C LEU A 66 1.35 5.97 4.82
N ALA A 67 2.47 5.41 5.28
CA ALA A 67 2.46 4.27 6.19
C ALA A 67 1.74 4.59 7.51
N LEU A 68 2.01 5.76 8.10
CA LEU A 68 1.31 6.20 9.31
C LEU A 68 -0.19 6.39 9.06
N ALA A 69 -0.57 6.99 7.93
CA ALA A 69 -1.98 7.17 7.58
C ALA A 69 -2.71 5.84 7.39
N ILE A 70 -2.05 4.83 6.80
CA ILE A 70 -2.59 3.47 6.68
C ILE A 70 -2.80 2.85 8.07
N VAL A 71 -1.83 2.96 8.97
CA VAL A 71 -1.95 2.45 10.34
C VAL A 71 -3.15 3.07 11.04
N SER A 72 -3.29 4.40 11.01
CA SER A 72 -4.45 5.07 11.62
C SER A 72 -5.77 4.64 10.98
N HIS A 73 -5.82 4.43 9.66
CA HIS A 73 -7.01 3.91 8.99
C HIS A 73 -7.39 2.50 9.47
N CYS A 74 -6.40 1.63 9.65
CA CYS A 74 -6.59 0.28 10.18
C CYS A 74 -7.02 0.29 11.65
N GLU A 75 -6.54 1.24 12.45
CA GLU A 75 -6.97 1.40 13.84
C GLU A 75 -8.47 1.77 13.92
N GLU A 76 -8.95 2.62 13.02
CA GLU A 76 -10.35 3.04 12.98
C GLU A 76 -11.29 1.95 12.43
N LYS A 77 -10.88 1.24 11.38
CA LYS A 77 -11.71 0.22 10.71
C LYS A 77 -11.54 -1.20 11.26
N GLY A 78 -10.55 -1.41 12.13
CA GLY A 78 -10.21 -2.72 12.67
C GLY A 78 -9.41 -3.59 11.70
N MET A 79 -8.93 -4.74 12.20
CA MET A 79 -8.04 -5.64 11.45
C MET A 79 -8.68 -6.26 10.20
N GLU A 80 -10.00 -6.21 10.06
CA GLU A 80 -10.71 -6.78 8.90
C GLU A 80 -10.40 -6.06 7.57
N CYS A 81 -9.88 -4.83 7.63
CA CYS A 81 -9.46 -4.10 6.44
C CYS A 81 -8.04 -4.44 5.96
N ILE A 82 -7.26 -5.20 6.74
CA ILE A 82 -5.88 -5.56 6.39
C ILE A 82 -5.92 -6.75 5.42
N PRO A 83 -5.26 -6.67 4.24
CA PRO A 83 -5.25 -7.78 3.29
C PRO A 83 -4.45 -8.96 3.84
N VAL A 84 -4.94 -10.18 3.62
CA VAL A 84 -4.29 -11.45 3.99
C VAL A 84 -3.53 -12.09 2.84
#